data_AF-A0A819DZI7-F1
#
_entry.id   AF-A0A819DZI7-F1
#
_cell.length_a   1.000
_cell.length_b   1.000
_cell.length_c   1.000
_cell.angle_alpha   90.00
_cell.angle_beta   90.00
_cell.angle_gamma   90.00
#
_symmetry.space_group_name_H-M   'P 1'
#
loop_
_entity.id
_entity.type
_entity.pdbx_description
1 polymer ?
#
loop_
_entity_poly.entity_id
_entity_poly.type
_entity_poly.pdbx_seq_one_letter_code
_entity_poly.pdbx_strand_id
1 'polypeptide(L)'
;MLQSRGISDLLAAEKKAQELIEEARKRKNKRIKDAQNQAKSEIEEFKGERDQRYKSLEQQQLGNRAQMTEESNKQTQIHIASLKTQYETNKDALLERIITLVCDIKPESHINARIE
;
A
#
# COMPACT_ATOMS: atom_id res chain seq x y z
N MET A 1 78.70 18.60 30.31
CA MET A 1 77.47 19.44 30.38
C MET A 1 76.66 19.49 29.08
N LEU A 2 77.27 19.46 27.88
CA LEU A 2 76.52 19.46 26.61
C LEU A 2 75.65 18.20 26.38
N GLN A 3 76.11 17.03 26.82
CA GLN A 3 75.38 15.75 26.67
C GLN A 3 74.02 15.73 27.38
N SER A 4 73.89 16.41 28.53
CA SER A 4 72.65 16.43 29.30
C SER A 4 71.57 17.33 28.71
N ARG A 5 71.95 18.39 27.97
CA ARG A 5 70.99 19.28 27.29
C ARG A 5 70.36 18.60 26.07
N GLY A 6 71.16 17.92 25.26
CA GLY A 6 70.64 17.20 24.07
C GLY A 6 69.62 16.11 24.41
N ILE A 7 69.82 15.39 25.52
CA ILE A 7 68.84 14.39 25.99
C ILE A 7 67.53 15.05 26.45
N SER A 8 67.61 16.19 27.14
CA SER A 8 66.43 16.94 27.57
C SER A 8 65.61 17.47 26.39
N ASP A 9 66.28 17.94 25.34
CA ASP A 9 65.61 18.45 24.13
C ASP A 9 64.92 17.31 23.36
N LEU A 10 65.54 16.13 23.28
CA LEU A 10 64.95 14.93 22.68
C LEU A 10 63.71 14.47 23.46
N LEU A 11 63.78 14.43 24.79
CA LEU A 11 62.62 14.07 25.63
C LEU A 11 61.46 15.07 25.48
N ALA A 12 61.76 16.37 25.37
CA ALA A 12 60.75 17.40 25.14
C ALA A 12 60.12 17.28 23.75
N ALA A 13 60.91 16.95 22.72
CA ALA A 13 60.43 16.68 21.37
C ALA A 13 59.56 15.41 21.31
N GLU A 14 59.97 14.35 22.02
CA GLU A 14 59.21 13.10 22.12
C GLU A 14 57.83 13.35 22.76
N LYS A 15 57.79 14.07 23.88
CA LYS A 15 56.53 14.42 24.55
C LYS A 15 55.59 15.22 23.64
N LYS A 16 56.11 16.23 22.93
CA LYS A 16 55.33 17.02 21.95
C LYS A 16 54.80 16.15 20.81
N ALA A 17 55.60 15.21 20.31
CA ALA A 17 55.19 14.29 19.26
C ALA A 17 54.08 13.35 19.75
N GLN A 18 54.20 12.82 20.97
CA GLN A 18 53.18 11.98 21.60
C GLN A 18 51.86 12.75 21.77
N GLU A 19 51.90 13.96 22.30
CA GLU A 19 50.71 14.83 22.47
C GLU A 19 50.01 15.11 21.12
N LEU A 20 50.79 15.41 20.07
CA LEU A 20 50.26 15.61 18.71
C LEU A 20 49.56 14.36 18.17
N ILE A 21 50.14 13.17 18.38
CA ILE A 21 49.57 11.90 17.94
C ILE A 21 48.30 11.57 18.72
N GLU A 22 48.29 11.78 20.03
CA GLU A 22 47.11 11.55 20.86
C GLU A 22 45.96 12.49 20.48
N GLU A 23 46.26 13.77 20.23
CA GLU A 23 45.25 14.73 19.78
C GLU A 23 44.67 14.33 18.42
N ALA A 24 45.53 13.91 17.47
CA ALA A 24 45.08 13.42 16.17
C ALA A 24 44.18 12.17 16.30
N ARG A 25 44.53 11.21 17.16
CA ARG A 25 43.71 10.02 17.45
C ARG A 25 42.37 10.41 18.08
N LYS A 26 42.37 11.33 19.04
CA LYS A 26 41.14 11.83 19.69
C LYS A 26 40.22 12.51 18.69
N ARG A 27 40.76 13.36 17.80
CA ARG A 27 40.01 14.01 16.71
C ARG A 27 39.42 13.00 15.73
N LYS A 28 40.20 11.98 15.32
CA LYS A 28 39.70 10.90 14.47
C LYS A 28 38.54 10.14 15.12
N ASN A 29 38.72 9.72 16.37
CA ASN A 29 37.69 8.97 17.10
C ASN A 29 36.42 9.80 17.32
N LYS A 30 36.56 11.11 17.56
CA LYS A 30 35.42 12.04 17.63
C LYS A 30 34.65 12.07 16.31
N ARG A 31 35.34 12.27 15.17
CA ARG A 31 34.70 12.29 13.84
C ARG A 31 33.97 10.98 13.52
N ILE A 32 34.53 9.84 13.92
CA ILE A 32 33.88 8.52 13.73
C ILE A 32 32.59 8.45 14.55
N LYS A 33 32.62 8.86 15.82
CA LYS A 33 31.43 8.86 16.68
C LYS A 33 30.36 9.83 16.17
N ASP A 34 30.77 11.02 15.76
CA ASP A 34 29.86 12.03 15.20
C ASP A 34 29.17 11.49 13.94
N ALA A 35 29.91 10.87 13.02
CA ALA A 35 29.36 10.24 11.83
C ALA A 35 28.41 9.08 12.15
N GLN A 36 28.74 8.24 13.14
CA GLN A 36 27.87 7.15 13.58
C GLN A 36 26.56 7.66 14.19
N ASN A 37 26.63 8.72 15.01
CA ASN A 37 25.45 9.32 15.62
C ASN A 37 24.56 9.99 14.58
N GLN A 38 25.17 10.71 13.62
CA GLN A 38 24.43 11.34 12.54
C GLN A 38 23.72 10.30 11.66
N ALA A 39 24.40 9.22 11.26
CA ALA A 39 23.79 8.15 10.50
C ALA A 39 22.63 7.47 11.26
N LYS A 40 22.76 7.29 12.58
CA LYS A 40 21.66 6.76 13.41
C LYS A 40 20.46 7.70 13.45
N SER A 41 20.70 9.00 13.62
CA SER A 41 19.65 10.02 13.61
C SER A 41 18.90 10.02 12.27
N GLU A 42 19.62 10.01 11.15
CA GLU A 42 19.01 9.97 9.81
C GLU A 42 18.18 8.70 9.59
N ILE A 43 18.64 7.55 10.09
CA ILE A 43 17.87 6.29 10.02
C ILE A 43 16.60 6.38 10.86
N GLU A 44 16.65 6.95 12.06
CA GLU A 44 15.48 7.11 12.94
C GLU A 44 14.45 8.07 12.34
N GLU A 45 14.90 9.21 11.80
CA GLU A 45 14.03 10.16 11.08
C GLU A 45 13.36 9.49 9.87
N PHE A 46 14.15 8.79 9.04
CA PHE A 46 13.60 8.09 7.87
C PHE A 46 12.57 7.02 8.26
N LYS A 47 12.84 6.25 9.33
CA LYS A 47 11.87 5.28 9.87
C LYS A 47 10.60 5.98 10.34
N GLY A 48 10.73 7.07 11.10
CA GLY A 48 9.59 7.86 11.58
C GLY A 48 8.72 8.38 10.44
N GLU A 49 9.32 8.93 9.39
CA GLU A 49 8.61 9.40 8.19
C GLU A 49 7.90 8.25 7.46
N ARG A 50 8.56 7.10 7.30
CA ARG A 50 7.98 5.92 6.64
C ARG A 50 6.80 5.37 7.43
N ASP A 51 6.92 5.26 8.75
CA ASP A 51 5.86 4.77 9.62
C ASP A 51 4.66 5.72 9.62
N GLN A 52 4.88 7.03 9.66
CA GLN A 52 3.82 8.03 9.53
C GLN A 52 3.12 7.92 8.17
N ARG A 53 3.88 7.80 7.09
CA ARG A 53 3.32 7.64 5.74
C ARG A 53 2.51 6.34 5.61
N TYR A 54 3.01 5.25 6.20
CA TYR A 54 2.31 3.97 6.22
C TYR A 54 0.98 4.08 6.97
N LYS A 55 0.97 4.67 8.18
CA LYS A 55 -0.26 4.87 8.96
C LYS A 55 -1.27 5.76 8.23
N SER A 56 -0.82 6.82 7.58
CA SER A 56 -1.70 7.68 6.77
C SER A 56 -2.32 6.92 5.59
N LEU A 57 -1.55 6.09 4.90
CA LEU A 57 -2.06 5.25 3.80
C LEU A 57 -3.02 4.17 4.31
N GLU A 58 -2.72 3.55 5.45
CA GLU A 58 -3.60 2.57 6.09
C GLU A 58 -4.95 3.19 6.44
N GLN A 59 -4.95 4.39 7.05
CA GLN A 59 -6.19 5.12 7.36
C GLN A 59 -6.97 5.50 6.09
N GLN A 60 -6.29 5.94 5.03
CA GLN A 60 -6.94 6.22 3.74
C GLN A 60 -7.55 4.96 3.12
N GLN A 61 -6.84 3.82 3.16
CA GLN A 61 -7.37 2.56 2.63
C GLN A 61 -8.56 2.04 3.44
N LEU A 62 -8.51 2.14 4.77
CA LEU A 62 -9.64 1.78 5.63
C LEU A 62 -10.86 2.67 5.35
N GLY A 63 -10.67 3.98 5.20
CA GLY A 63 -11.72 4.92 4.81
C GLY A 63 -12.30 4.61 3.43
N ASN A 64 -11.45 4.30 2.45
CA ASN A 64 -11.87 3.95 1.10
C ASN A 64 -12.65 2.64 1.04
N ARG A 65 -12.36 1.66 1.92
CA ARG A 65 -13.09 0.38 1.91
C ARG A 65 -14.55 0.55 2.33
N ALA A 66 -14.80 1.40 3.33
CA ALA A 66 -16.16 1.74 3.76
C ALA A 66 -16.93 2.47 2.64
N GLN A 67 -16.30 3.48 2.03
CA GLN A 67 -16.89 4.23 0.91
C GLN A 67 -17.18 3.34 -0.31
N MET A 68 -16.26 2.45 -0.66
CA MET A 68 -16.43 1.49 -1.76
C MET A 68 -17.59 0.53 -1.50
N THR A 69 -17.74 0.07 -0.25
CA THR A 69 -18.86 -0.80 0.15
C THR A 69 -20.19 -0.05 0.06
N GLU A 70 -20.22 1.20 0.52
CA GLU A 70 -21.43 2.03 0.44
C GLU A 70 -21.83 2.31 -1.02
N GLU A 71 -20.88 2.67 -1.88
CA GLU A 71 -21.12 2.90 -3.30
C GLU A 71 -21.59 1.61 -4.00
N SER A 72 -20.96 0.47 -3.72
CA SER A 72 -21.39 -0.83 -4.25
C SER A 72 -22.82 -1.19 -3.83
N ASN A 73 -23.19 -0.91 -2.58
CA ASN A 73 -24.55 -1.11 -2.09
C ASN A 73 -25.55 -0.19 -2.80
N LYS A 74 -25.20 1.08 -3.03
CA LYS A 74 -26.05 2.03 -3.78
C LYS A 74 -26.27 1.55 -5.21
N GLN A 75 -25.20 1.16 -5.92
CA GLN A 75 -25.30 0.63 -7.28
C GLN A 75 -26.15 -0.64 -7.34
N THR A 76 -25.99 -1.53 -6.35
CA THR A 76 -26.81 -2.75 -6.24
C THR A 76 -28.29 -2.40 -6.07
N GLN A 77 -28.63 -1.43 -5.22
CA GLN A 77 -30.01 -0.98 -5.03
C GLN A 77 -30.61 -0.36 -6.29
N ILE A 78 -29.83 0.47 -7.01
CA ILE A 78 -30.24 1.05 -8.29
C ILE A 78 -30.51 -0.06 -9.30
N HIS A 79 -29.66 -1.08 -9.37
CA HIS A 79 -29.83 -2.18 -10.31
C HIS A 79 -31.07 -3.03 -9.98
N ILE A 80 -31.31 -3.33 -8.69
CA ILE A 80 -32.52 -4.01 -8.23
C ILE A 80 -33.78 -3.20 -8.59
N ALA A 81 -33.75 -1.88 -8.38
CA ALA A 81 -34.88 -1.01 -8.73
C ALA A 81 -35.15 -1.03 -10.25
N SER A 82 -34.09 -0.94 -11.06
CA SER A 82 -34.18 -1.04 -12.52
C SER A 82 -34.78 -2.38 -12.97
N LEU A 83 -34.30 -3.50 -12.41
CA LEU A 83 -34.82 -4.84 -12.70
C LEU A 83 -36.30 -4.97 -12.34
N LYS A 84 -36.72 -4.43 -11.19
CA LYS A 84 -38.14 -4.42 -10.80
C LYS A 84 -39.00 -3.64 -11.80
N THR A 85 -38.55 -2.46 -12.22
CA THR A 85 -39.27 -1.67 -13.23
C THR A 85 -39.36 -2.41 -14.56
N GLN A 86 -38.27 -3.04 -15.01
CA GLN A 86 -38.28 -3.84 -16.22
C GLN A 86 -39.21 -5.05 -16.13
N TYR A 87 -39.28 -5.69 -14.95
CA TYR A 87 -40.20 -6.79 -14.71
C TYR A 87 -41.65 -6.32 -14.82
N GLU A 88 -42.05 -5.27 -14.09
CA GLU A 88 -43.42 -4.75 -14.11
C GLU A 88 -43.85 -4.31 -15.52
N THR A 89 -42.97 -3.65 -16.27
CA THR A 89 -43.28 -3.21 -17.64
C THR A 89 -43.50 -4.38 -18.61
N ASN A 90 -42.74 -5.47 -18.47
CA ASN A 90 -42.75 -6.56 -19.44
C ASN A 90 -43.65 -7.75 -19.04
N LYS A 91 -44.04 -7.83 -17.77
CA LYS A 91 -44.80 -8.95 -17.21
C LYS A 91 -46.10 -9.22 -17.96
N ASP A 92 -46.90 -8.19 -18.20
CA ASP A 92 -48.24 -8.37 -18.78
C ASP A 92 -48.15 -8.83 -20.24
N ALA A 93 -47.25 -8.23 -21.03
CA ALA A 93 -47.00 -8.66 -22.41
C ALA A 93 -46.48 -10.10 -22.50
N LEU A 94 -45.63 -10.51 -21.54
CA LEU A 94 -45.13 -11.89 -21.47
C LEU A 94 -46.24 -12.87 -21.11
N LEU A 95 -47.10 -12.52 -20.14
CA LEU A 95 -48.23 -13.35 -19.73
C LEU A 95 -49.23 -13.54 -20.87
N GLU A 96 -49.60 -12.46 -21.57
CA GLU A 96 -50.50 -12.52 -22.72
C GLU A 96 -49.95 -13.45 -23.81
N ARG A 97 -48.65 -13.35 -24.09
CA ARG A 97 -47.99 -14.21 -25.09
C ARG A 97 -47.97 -15.68 -24.67
N ILE A 98 -47.70 -15.98 -23.40
CA ILE A 98 -47.72 -17.35 -22.89
C ILE A 98 -49.14 -17.91 -22.98
N ILE A 99 -50.16 -17.16 -22.53
CA ILE A 99 -51.56 -17.60 -22.59
C ILE A 99 -51.98 -17.86 -24.04
N THR A 100 -51.64 -16.95 -24.96
CA THR A 100 -51.95 -17.10 -26.39
C THR A 100 -51.34 -18.38 -26.96
N LEU A 101 -50.07 -18.66 -26.66
CA LEU A 101 -49.41 -19.88 -27.13
C LEU A 101 -50.00 -21.16 -26.54
N VAL A 102 -50.41 -21.13 -25.27
CA VAL A 102 -51.03 -22.28 -24.60
C VAL A 102 -52.43 -22.56 -25.14
N CYS A 103 -53.18 -21.52 -25.51
CA CYS A 103 -54.53 -21.63 -26.07
C CYS A 103 -54.57 -21.88 -27.59
N ASP A 104 -53.48 -21.62 -28.32
CA ASP A 104 -53.36 -21.86 -29.77
C ASP A 104 -53.06 -23.34 -30.07
N ILE A 105 -54.07 -24.19 -29.85
CA ILE A 105 -53.96 -25.62 -30.16
C ILE A 105 -54.05 -25.81 -31.67
N LYS A 106 -52.91 -26.17 -32.28
CA LYS A 106 -52.81 -26.55 -33.69
C LYS A 106 -52.70 -28.07 -33.79
N PRO A 107 -53.82 -28.80 -33.97
CA PRO A 107 -53.78 -30.24 -34.14
C PRO A 107 -53.13 -30.54 -35.49
N GLU A 108 -51.92 -31.06 -35.45
CA GLU A 108 -51.24 -31.59 -36.63
C GLU A 108 -51.33 -33.11 -36.63
N SER A 109 -51.66 -33.65 -37.81
CA SER A 109 -51.59 -35.09 -38.03
C SER A 109 -50.12 -35.51 -37.98
N HIS A 110 -49.84 -36.57 -37.25
CA HIS A 110 -48.48 -37.11 -37.21
C HIS A 110 -48.01 -37.41 -38.64
N ILE A 111 -46.73 -37.17 -38.93
CA ILE A 111 -46.15 -37.20 -40.29
C ILE A 111 -46.43 -38.54 -41.04
N ASN A 112 -46.69 -39.61 -40.28
CA ASN A 112 -46.96 -40.96 -40.80
C ASN A 112 -48.45 -41.36 -40.80
N ALA A 113 -49.38 -40.43 -40.58
CA ALA A 113 -50.80 -40.75 -40.60
C ALA A 113 -51.24 -41.17 -42.02
N ARG A 114 -51.69 -42.42 -42.16
CA ARG A 114 -52.24 -42.95 -43.40
C ARG A 114 -53.75 -42.78 -43.38
N ILE A 115 -54.28 -42.06 -44.35
CA ILE A 115 -55.71 -41.96 -44.63
C ILE A 115 -56.03 -43.15 -45.56
N GLU A 116 -56.80 -44.11 -45.06
CA GLU A 116 -57.41 -45.15 -45.90
C GLU A 116 -58.70 -44.64 -46.56
#